data_AF-A0A9D4Q2F4-F1
#
_entry.id   AF-A0A9D4Q2F4-F1
#
_cell.length_a   1.000
_cell.length_b   1.000
_cell.length_c   1.000
_cell.angle_alpha   90.00
_cell.angle_beta   90.00
_cell.angle_gamma   90.00
#
_symmetry.space_group_name_H-M   'P 1'
#
loop_
_entity.id
_entity.type
_entity.pdbx_description
1 polymer ?
#
loop_
_entity_poly.entity_id
_entity_poly.type
_entity_poly.pdbx_seq_one_letter_code
_entity_poly.pdbx_strand_id
1 'polypeptide(L)'
;MRGVVWTDSVQGILILVCPLTILGTIVYDSWHNATSSHLRPFSDIDMKPYLLQTAFLGSALLVISTALLSGVAMALVYWYRDCDPLLSGAIKNIEQIIPYYINQRLSAFPGMTGIFLAGVVSATLSTVSSAINSLAASAFLDILSPFIDMNDRCSSITIKSIAFVFGALMTGLAVSVPYISSAVRLIMVVHSSTSGPFIGLFILALAFPWANGKNSQAPHV
;
A
#
# COMPACT_ATOMS: atom_id res chain seq x y z
N MET A 1 -21.80 -8.45 -0.22
CA MET A 1 -21.08 -8.51 -1.52
C MET A 1 -21.04 -7.19 -2.30
N ARG A 2 -21.87 -6.17 -2.00
CA ARG A 2 -21.89 -4.89 -2.74
C ARG A 2 -20.87 -3.83 -2.26
N GLY A 3 -20.32 -3.98 -1.04
CA GLY A 3 -19.32 -3.06 -0.49
C GLY A 3 -17.90 -3.27 -1.05
N VAL A 4 -17.53 -4.52 -1.31
CA VAL A 4 -16.22 -4.91 -1.89
C VAL A 4 -16.05 -4.35 -3.30
N VAL A 5 -17.10 -4.41 -4.12
CA VAL A 5 -17.09 -3.84 -5.48
C VAL A 5 -16.87 -2.33 -5.46
N TRP A 6 -17.36 -1.63 -4.44
CA TRP A 6 -17.20 -0.19 -4.31
C TRP A 6 -15.80 0.20 -3.84
N THR A 7 -15.20 -0.56 -2.92
CA THR A 7 -13.80 -0.33 -2.52
C THR A 7 -12.82 -0.73 -3.60
N ASP A 8 -13.07 -1.82 -4.34
CA ASP A 8 -12.27 -2.20 -5.52
C ASP A 8 -12.45 -1.21 -6.69
N SER A 9 -13.62 -0.56 -6.81
CA SER A 9 -13.83 0.50 -7.81
C SER A 9 -13.15 1.81 -7.42
N VAL A 10 -13.15 2.21 -6.15
CA VAL A 10 -12.44 3.42 -5.67
C VAL A 10 -10.94 3.21 -5.67
N GLN A 11 -10.48 2.02 -5.27
CA GLN A 11 -9.09 1.59 -5.42
C GLN A 11 -8.72 1.46 -6.89
N GLY A 12 -9.64 0.99 -7.74
CA GLY A 12 -9.52 1.01 -9.20
C GLY A 12 -9.45 2.41 -9.78
N ILE A 13 -10.16 3.40 -9.23
CA ILE A 13 -10.12 4.82 -9.64
C ILE A 13 -8.80 5.48 -9.24
N LEU A 14 -8.31 5.25 -8.01
CA LEU A 14 -7.00 5.73 -7.55
C LEU A 14 -5.83 5.02 -8.25
N ILE A 15 -5.95 3.71 -8.50
CA ILE A 15 -5.05 2.92 -9.34
C ILE A 15 -5.23 3.28 -10.81
N LEU A 16 -6.34 3.91 -11.24
CA LEU A 16 -6.54 4.44 -12.60
C LEU A 16 -5.86 5.79 -12.78
N VAL A 17 -5.64 6.61 -11.75
CA VAL A 17 -4.92 7.88 -11.89
C VAL A 17 -3.49 7.65 -12.41
N CYS A 18 -2.80 6.60 -11.93
CA CYS A 18 -1.47 6.23 -12.43
C CYS A 18 -1.44 5.85 -13.93
N PRO A 19 -2.22 4.89 -14.44
CA PRO A 19 -2.32 4.57 -15.86
C PRO A 19 -3.00 5.69 -16.65
N LEU A 20 -3.84 6.56 -16.07
CA LEU A 20 -4.36 7.76 -16.75
C LEU A 20 -3.29 8.82 -16.93
N THR A 21 -2.36 8.98 -15.98
CA THR A 21 -1.17 9.84 -16.17
C THR A 21 -0.21 9.24 -17.20
N ILE A 22 -0.04 7.91 -17.21
CA ILE A 22 0.78 7.21 -18.21
C ILE A 22 0.11 7.29 -19.59
N LEU A 23 -1.18 6.97 -19.71
CA LEU A 23 -1.98 7.08 -20.94
C LEU A 23 -2.06 8.54 -21.42
N GLY A 24 -2.24 9.49 -20.51
CA GLY A 24 -2.23 10.92 -20.81
C GLY A 24 -0.88 11.37 -21.37
N THR A 25 0.22 10.87 -20.81
CA THR A 25 1.58 11.13 -21.32
C THR A 25 1.83 10.44 -22.66
N ILE A 26 1.35 9.21 -22.85
CA ILE A 26 1.43 8.46 -24.12
C ILE A 26 0.62 9.14 -25.23
N VAL A 27 -0.59 9.63 -24.93
CA VAL A 27 -1.45 10.35 -25.88
C VAL A 27 -0.86 11.73 -26.17
N TYR A 28 -0.34 12.43 -25.15
CA TYR A 28 0.34 13.72 -25.32
C TYR A 28 1.57 13.59 -26.23
N ASP A 29 2.40 12.57 -25.99
CA ASP A 29 3.58 12.28 -26.81
C ASP A 29 3.19 11.80 -28.21
N SER A 30 2.15 10.96 -28.33
CA SER A 30 1.61 10.56 -29.64
C SER A 30 1.06 11.72 -30.44
N TRP A 31 0.43 12.72 -29.79
CA TRP A 31 -0.13 13.88 -30.48
C TRP A 31 0.96 14.86 -30.92
N HIS A 32 1.97 15.11 -30.09
CA HIS A 32 3.12 15.96 -30.47
C HIS A 32 4.06 15.28 -31.48
N ASN A 33 4.26 13.96 -31.40
CA ASN A 33 5.07 13.19 -32.35
C ASN A 33 4.30 12.68 -33.59
N ALA A 34 2.97 12.86 -33.68
CA ALA A 34 2.15 12.50 -34.86
C ALA A 34 2.55 13.27 -36.13
N THR A 35 3.40 14.29 -36.02
CA THR A 35 3.99 14.97 -37.17
C THR A 35 5.06 14.11 -37.88
N SER A 36 5.46 12.96 -37.31
CA SER A 36 6.33 11.97 -37.95
C SER A 36 5.55 10.69 -38.26
N SER A 37 5.40 10.39 -39.55
CA SER A 37 4.50 9.39 -40.16
C SER A 37 4.83 7.89 -39.91
N HIS A 38 5.45 7.52 -38.79
CA HIS A 38 5.88 6.14 -38.52
C HIS A 38 5.46 5.67 -37.11
N LEU A 39 4.38 4.87 -37.02
CA LEU A 39 3.97 4.23 -35.78
C LEU A 39 5.04 3.20 -35.36
N ARG A 40 5.52 3.29 -34.12
CA ARG A 40 6.53 2.37 -33.57
C ARG A 40 5.85 1.19 -32.86
N PRO A 41 6.34 -0.05 -33.00
CA PRO A 41 5.80 -1.22 -32.30
C PRO A 41 6.00 -1.09 -30.77
N PHE A 42 5.11 -1.69 -29.97
CA PHE A 42 5.12 -1.60 -28.50
C PHE A 42 6.45 -2.03 -27.85
N SER A 43 7.24 -2.87 -28.52
CA SER A 43 8.56 -3.31 -28.07
C SER A 43 9.66 -2.25 -28.20
N ASP A 44 9.43 -1.16 -28.94
CA ASP A 44 10.38 -0.06 -29.19
C ASP A 44 10.12 1.16 -28.28
N ILE A 45 9.15 1.04 -27.36
CA ILE A 45 8.87 2.09 -26.37
C ILE A 45 9.95 2.03 -25.29
N ASP A 46 10.77 3.08 -25.20
CA ASP A 46 11.72 3.22 -24.11
C ASP A 46 10.96 3.47 -22.80
N MET A 47 10.79 2.42 -21.99
CA MET A 47 10.00 2.42 -20.75
C MET A 47 10.67 3.21 -19.61
N LYS A 48 11.99 3.46 -19.72
CA LYS A 48 12.80 4.13 -18.67
C LYS A 48 12.24 5.49 -18.20
N PRO A 49 11.90 6.43 -19.09
CA PRO A 49 11.30 7.71 -18.68
C PRO A 49 9.96 7.52 -17.96
N TYR A 50 9.14 6.57 -18.40
CA TYR A 50 7.85 6.29 -17.75
C TYR A 50 8.03 5.68 -16.36
N LEU A 51 8.99 4.76 -16.19
CA LEU A 51 9.32 4.18 -14.88
C LEU A 51 9.81 5.26 -13.92
N LEU A 52 10.72 6.12 -14.36
CA LEU A 52 11.21 7.24 -13.56
C LEU A 52 10.10 8.22 -13.22
N GLN A 53 9.27 8.62 -14.19
CA GLN A 53 8.15 9.53 -13.96
C GLN A 53 7.14 8.95 -12.97
N THR A 54 6.82 7.65 -13.07
CA THR A 54 5.91 6.97 -12.14
C THR A 54 6.52 6.89 -10.74
N ALA A 55 7.83 6.61 -10.63
CA ALA A 55 8.55 6.59 -9.37
C ALA A 55 8.64 7.98 -8.70
N PHE A 56 8.90 9.04 -9.49
CA PHE A 56 8.91 10.41 -9.00
C PHE A 56 7.52 10.88 -8.57
N LEU A 57 6.49 10.59 -9.36
CA LEU A 57 5.12 10.95 -9.01
C LEU A 57 4.65 10.20 -7.76
N GLY A 58 4.91 8.89 -7.69
CA GLY A 58 4.59 8.07 -6.52
C GLY A 58 5.31 8.53 -5.25
N SER A 59 6.61 8.82 -5.35
CA SER A 59 7.38 9.34 -4.21
C SER A 59 6.92 10.74 -3.78
N ALA A 60 6.61 11.63 -4.73
CA ALA A 60 6.05 12.96 -4.43
C ALA A 60 4.70 12.85 -3.71
N LEU A 61 3.78 11.99 -4.17
CA LEU A 61 2.48 11.77 -3.53
C LEU A 61 2.63 11.25 -2.09
N LEU A 62 3.57 10.33 -1.85
CA LEU A 62 3.88 9.82 -0.51
C LEU A 62 4.42 10.92 0.41
N VAL A 63 5.35 11.75 -0.07
CA VAL A 63 5.90 12.87 0.71
C VAL A 63 4.82 13.89 1.04
N ILE A 64 3.96 14.25 0.08
CA ILE A 64 2.86 15.19 0.32
C ILE A 64 1.88 14.60 1.35
N SER A 65 1.50 13.34 1.22
CA SER A 65 0.57 12.68 2.15
C SER A 65 1.13 12.64 3.58
N THR A 66 2.40 12.27 3.74
CA THR A 66 3.08 12.23 5.06
C THR A 66 3.25 13.64 5.65
N ALA A 67 3.57 14.64 4.84
CA ALA A 67 3.63 16.03 5.26
C ALA A 67 2.27 16.52 5.79
N LEU A 68 1.18 16.24 5.09
CA LEU A 68 -0.18 16.59 5.54
C LEU A 68 -0.54 15.92 6.88
N LEU A 69 -0.25 14.62 7.02
CA LEU A 69 -0.49 13.89 8.27
C LEU A 69 0.33 14.47 9.44
N SER A 70 1.60 14.80 9.21
CA SER A 70 2.45 15.42 10.21
C SER A 70 1.98 16.83 10.59
N GLY A 71 1.46 17.60 9.62
CA GLY A 71 0.82 18.90 9.86
C GLY A 71 -0.42 18.79 10.74
N VAL A 72 -1.28 17.80 10.49
CA VAL A 72 -2.45 17.52 11.35
C VAL A 72 -2.01 17.12 12.76
N ALA A 73 -0.99 16.26 12.88
CA ALA A 73 -0.46 15.86 14.18
C ALA A 73 0.08 17.06 14.98
N MET A 74 0.88 17.93 14.34
CA MET A 74 1.38 19.16 14.95
C MET A 74 0.27 20.12 15.34
N ALA A 75 -0.77 20.27 14.52
CA ALA A 75 -1.93 21.09 14.83
C ALA A 75 -2.69 20.57 16.07
N LEU A 76 -2.86 19.25 16.19
CA LEU A 76 -3.49 18.63 17.36
C LEU A 76 -2.66 18.82 18.63
N VAL A 77 -1.33 18.66 18.55
CA VAL A 77 -0.42 18.92 19.68
C VAL A 77 -0.50 20.37 20.11
N TYR A 78 -0.48 21.32 19.18
CA TYR A 78 -0.62 22.74 19.48
C TYR A 78 -1.98 23.06 20.13
N TRP A 79 -3.05 22.43 19.65
CA TRP A 79 -4.40 22.63 20.15
C TRP A 79 -4.61 22.11 21.58
N TYR A 80 -4.04 20.95 21.90
CA TYR A 80 -4.14 20.32 23.22
C TYR A 80 -3.00 20.71 24.18
N ARG A 81 -2.23 21.76 23.87
CA ARG A 81 -1.06 22.18 24.68
C ARG A 81 -1.38 22.50 26.13
N ASP A 82 -2.56 23.08 26.39
CA ASP A 82 -2.98 23.50 27.73
C ASP A 82 -3.88 22.45 28.41
N CYS A 83 -4.44 21.51 27.65
CA CYS A 83 -5.40 20.50 28.13
C CYS A 83 -5.12 19.15 27.44
N ASP A 84 -4.17 18.38 27.97
CA ASP A 84 -3.81 17.09 27.39
C ASP A 84 -4.92 16.03 27.61
N PRO A 85 -5.55 15.50 26.55
CA PRO A 85 -6.60 14.48 26.67
C PRO A 85 -6.08 13.16 27.24
N LEU A 86 -4.78 12.88 27.13
CA LEU A 86 -4.16 11.67 27.67
C LEU A 86 -3.97 11.78 29.19
N LEU A 87 -3.44 12.91 29.67
CA LEU A 87 -3.23 13.14 31.11
C LEU A 87 -4.52 13.33 31.88
N SER A 88 -5.54 13.92 31.25
CA SER A 88 -6.88 14.07 31.83
C SER A 88 -7.68 12.77 31.88
N GLY A 89 -7.18 11.68 31.29
CA GLY A 89 -7.85 10.38 31.24
C GLY A 89 -9.03 10.30 30.26
N ALA A 90 -9.19 11.30 29.38
CA ALA A 90 -10.24 11.31 28.36
C ALA A 90 -9.99 10.28 27.24
N ILE A 91 -8.72 9.95 26.99
CA ILE A 91 -8.30 8.87 26.09
C ILE A 91 -7.38 7.89 26.81
N LYS A 92 -7.49 6.59 26.49
CA LYS A 92 -6.63 5.54 27.09
C LYS A 92 -5.29 5.42 26.36
N ASN A 93 -5.31 5.59 25.03
CA ASN A 93 -4.15 5.47 24.17
C ASN A 93 -4.04 6.71 23.27
N ILE A 94 -2.81 7.17 23.03
CA ILE A 94 -2.54 8.32 22.16
C ILE A 94 -3.08 8.11 20.73
N GLU A 95 -3.16 6.87 20.27
CA GLU A 95 -3.70 6.48 18.95
C GLU A 95 -5.19 6.84 18.77
N GLN A 96 -5.90 7.14 19.86
CA GLN A 96 -7.32 7.55 19.85
C GLN A 96 -7.53 9.07 19.75
N ILE A 97 -6.45 9.88 19.69
CA ILE A 97 -6.57 11.34 19.74
C ILE A 97 -7.35 11.93 18.55
N ILE A 98 -7.13 11.40 17.34
CA ILE A 98 -7.81 11.85 16.12
C ILE A 98 -9.33 11.57 16.20
N PRO A 99 -9.79 10.32 16.43
CA PRO A 99 -11.22 10.05 16.56
C PRO A 99 -11.85 10.78 17.75
N TYR A 100 -11.10 11.00 18.84
CA TYR A 100 -11.57 11.82 19.97
C TYR A 100 -11.81 13.28 19.56
N TYR A 101 -10.87 13.90 18.85
CA TYR A 101 -11.01 15.27 18.34
C TYR A 101 -12.22 15.42 17.42
N ILE A 102 -12.41 14.48 16.50
CA ILE A 102 -13.51 14.49 15.54
C ILE A 102 -14.85 14.37 16.26
N ASN A 103 -14.97 13.43 17.20
CA ASN A 103 -16.19 13.26 17.98
C ASN A 103 -16.52 14.48 18.85
N GLN A 104 -15.51 15.17 19.39
CA GLN A 104 -15.73 16.32 20.26
C GLN A 104 -16.04 17.61 19.49
N ARG A 105 -15.39 17.83 18.33
CA ARG A 105 -15.41 19.12 17.62
C ARG A 105 -16.19 19.11 16.31
N LEU A 106 -16.19 17.98 15.60
CA LEU A 106 -16.87 17.85 14.31
C LEU A 106 -18.25 17.16 14.43
N SER A 107 -18.65 16.72 15.63
CA SER A 107 -20.00 16.21 15.88
C SER A 107 -21.09 17.27 15.76
N ALA A 108 -20.75 18.56 15.90
CA ALA A 108 -21.66 19.67 15.67
C ALA A 108 -22.16 19.75 14.21
N PHE A 109 -21.41 19.16 13.27
CA PHE A 109 -21.80 19.09 11.86
C PHE A 109 -22.35 17.69 11.53
N PRO A 110 -23.67 17.55 11.31
CA PRO A 110 -24.26 16.25 11.01
C PRO A 110 -23.63 15.68 9.73
N GLY A 111 -23.11 14.46 9.81
CA GLY A 111 -22.50 13.74 8.68
C GLY A 111 -20.97 13.77 8.62
N MET A 112 -20.29 14.73 9.26
CA MET A 112 -18.81 14.83 9.19
C MET A 112 -18.10 13.61 9.81
N THR A 113 -18.60 13.14 10.96
CA THR A 113 -18.07 11.92 11.62
C THR A 113 -18.29 10.68 10.74
N GLY A 114 -19.41 10.63 10.01
CA GLY A 114 -19.73 9.54 9.08
C GLY A 114 -18.79 9.52 7.87
N ILE A 115 -18.51 10.69 7.27
CA ILE A 115 -17.56 10.81 6.15
C ILE A 115 -16.15 10.42 6.60
N PHE A 116 -15.72 10.86 7.78
CA PHE A 116 -14.42 10.46 8.34
C PHE A 116 -14.32 8.95 8.51
N LEU A 117 -15.31 8.33 9.17
CA LEU A 117 -15.31 6.89 9.39
C LEU A 117 -15.35 6.11 8.06
N ALA A 118 -16.17 6.55 7.10
CA ALA A 118 -16.23 5.95 5.77
C ALA A 118 -14.89 6.04 5.04
N GLY A 119 -14.20 7.19 5.13
CA GLY A 119 -12.88 7.38 4.54
C GLY A 119 -11.82 6.46 5.16
N VAL A 120 -11.73 6.39 6.49
CA VAL A 120 -10.78 5.52 7.18
C VAL A 120 -11.04 4.06 6.87
N VAL A 121 -12.30 3.60 6.97
CA VAL A 121 -12.67 2.21 6.69
C VAL A 121 -12.36 1.85 5.23
N SER A 122 -12.66 2.74 4.29
CA SER A 122 -12.35 2.54 2.86
C SER A 122 -10.84 2.43 2.62
N ALA A 123 -10.05 3.37 3.17
CA ALA A 123 -8.60 3.36 3.03
C ALA A 123 -7.98 2.09 3.63
N THR A 124 -8.38 1.71 4.85
CA THR A 124 -7.90 0.49 5.51
C THR A 124 -8.28 -0.76 4.73
N LEU A 125 -9.54 -0.87 4.28
CA LEU A 125 -9.98 -2.05 3.52
C LEU A 125 -9.22 -2.19 2.20
N SER A 126 -8.90 -1.06 1.55
CA SER A 126 -8.11 -1.03 0.31
C SER A 126 -6.70 -1.57 0.52
N THR A 127 -6.01 -1.11 1.57
CA THR A 127 -4.67 -1.61 1.93
C THR A 127 -4.69 -3.09 2.30
N VAL A 128 -5.67 -3.51 3.11
CA VAL A 128 -5.81 -4.91 3.54
C VAL A 128 -6.11 -5.83 2.35
N SER A 129 -7.00 -5.42 1.44
CA SER A 129 -7.30 -6.18 0.22
C SER A 129 -6.06 -6.40 -0.64
N SER A 130 -5.29 -5.33 -0.89
CA SER A 130 -4.04 -5.41 -1.65
C SER A 130 -3.02 -6.34 -0.98
N ALA A 131 -2.87 -6.25 0.34
CA ALA A 131 -1.96 -7.10 1.12
C ALA A 131 -2.37 -8.58 1.03
N ILE A 132 -3.65 -8.91 1.25
CA ILE A 132 -4.15 -10.30 1.18
C ILE A 132 -3.97 -10.86 -0.24
N ASN A 133 -4.31 -10.09 -1.27
CA ASN A 133 -4.19 -10.54 -2.65
C ASN A 133 -2.72 -10.82 -3.04
N SER A 134 -1.81 -9.94 -2.61
CA SER A 134 -0.38 -10.09 -2.88
C SER A 134 0.20 -11.28 -2.12
N LEU A 135 -0.15 -11.45 -0.84
CA LEU A 135 0.25 -12.60 -0.02
C LEU A 135 -0.28 -13.93 -0.56
N ALA A 136 -1.52 -13.96 -1.04
CA ALA A 136 -2.11 -15.15 -1.62
C ALA A 136 -1.42 -15.53 -2.95
N ALA A 137 -1.11 -14.54 -3.78
CA ALA A 137 -0.38 -14.75 -5.02
C ALA A 137 1.06 -15.21 -4.77
N SER A 138 1.80 -14.55 -3.87
CA SER A 138 3.18 -14.95 -3.55
C SER A 138 3.24 -16.32 -2.87
N ALA A 139 2.34 -16.61 -1.92
CA ALA A 139 2.27 -17.93 -1.31
C ALA A 139 1.98 -19.03 -2.34
N PHE A 140 1.09 -18.78 -3.31
CA PHE A 140 0.82 -19.74 -4.37
C PHE A 140 2.04 -19.94 -5.28
N LEU A 141 2.66 -18.85 -5.75
CA LEU A 141 3.79 -18.91 -6.69
C LEU A 141 5.07 -19.46 -6.05
N ASP A 142 5.38 -19.07 -4.81
CA ASP A 142 6.64 -19.41 -4.15
C ASP A 142 6.59 -20.77 -3.45
N ILE A 143 5.43 -21.18 -2.91
CA ILE A 143 5.31 -22.38 -2.07
C ILE A 143 4.58 -23.51 -2.79
N LEU A 144 3.58 -23.22 -3.62
CA LEU A 144 2.70 -24.26 -4.17
C LEU A 144 3.05 -24.63 -5.62
N SER A 145 3.26 -23.61 -6.46
CA SER A 145 3.60 -23.78 -7.87
C SER A 145 4.85 -24.63 -8.13
N PRO A 146 5.89 -24.64 -7.28
CA PRO A 146 7.06 -25.50 -7.52
C PRO A 146 6.82 -26.98 -7.22
N PHE A 147 5.78 -27.32 -6.45
CA PHE A 147 5.55 -28.68 -5.94
C PHE A 147 4.34 -29.37 -6.55
N ILE A 148 3.39 -28.62 -7.10
CA ILE A 148 2.12 -29.16 -7.61
C ILE A 148 1.80 -28.51 -8.95
N ASP A 149 1.66 -29.33 -9.99
CA ASP A 149 1.17 -28.90 -11.29
C ASP A 149 -0.37 -28.91 -11.27
N MET A 150 -0.99 -27.74 -11.31
CA MET A 150 -2.42 -27.56 -11.12
C MET A 150 -3.08 -26.96 -12.37
N ASN A 151 -4.24 -27.49 -12.74
CA ASN A 151 -5.08 -26.91 -13.80
C ASN A 151 -5.55 -25.49 -13.42
N ASP A 152 -5.66 -24.57 -14.39
CA ASP A 152 -5.94 -23.14 -14.18
C ASP A 152 -7.15 -22.86 -13.26
N ARG A 153 -8.22 -23.67 -13.42
CA ARG A 153 -9.43 -23.54 -12.61
C ARG A 153 -9.21 -23.91 -11.15
N CYS A 154 -8.39 -24.92 -10.88
CA CYS A 154 -8.04 -25.33 -9.52
C CYS A 154 -7.08 -24.33 -8.88
N SER A 155 -6.15 -23.76 -9.65
CA SER A 155 -5.22 -22.71 -9.20
C SER A 155 -5.99 -21.47 -8.72
N SER A 156 -6.98 -21.00 -9.48
CA SER A 156 -7.79 -19.83 -9.07
C SER A 156 -8.60 -20.07 -7.79
N ILE A 157 -9.18 -21.27 -7.62
CA ILE A 157 -9.89 -21.63 -6.38
C ILE A 157 -8.92 -21.68 -5.20
N THR A 158 -7.72 -22.23 -5.42
CA THR A 158 -6.69 -22.36 -4.40
C THR A 158 -6.18 -20.99 -3.93
N ILE A 159 -5.86 -20.09 -4.85
CA ILE A 159 -5.46 -18.70 -4.52
C ILE A 159 -6.55 -17.99 -3.72
N LYS A 160 -7.83 -18.14 -4.10
CA LYS A 160 -8.95 -17.58 -3.34
C LYS A 160 -9.09 -18.19 -1.94
N SER A 161 -8.83 -19.49 -1.78
CA SER A 161 -8.85 -20.15 -0.47
C SER A 161 -7.72 -19.66 0.43
N ILE A 162 -6.52 -19.47 -0.11
CA ILE A 162 -5.37 -18.91 0.61
C ILE A 162 -5.66 -17.47 1.04
N ALA A 163 -6.24 -16.66 0.15
CA ALA A 163 -6.66 -15.30 0.47
C ALA A 163 -7.68 -15.27 1.63
N PHE A 164 -8.64 -16.19 1.64
CA PHE A 164 -9.61 -16.31 2.73
C PHE A 164 -8.94 -16.65 4.07
N VAL A 165 -7.99 -17.60 4.08
CA VAL A 165 -7.24 -17.98 5.29
C VAL A 165 -6.42 -16.81 5.82
N PHE A 166 -5.70 -16.08 4.97
CA PHE A 166 -4.96 -14.89 5.39
C PHE A 166 -5.89 -13.79 5.90
N GLY A 167 -7.04 -13.56 5.26
CA GLY A 167 -8.04 -12.61 5.75
C GLY A 167 -8.60 -12.96 7.13
N ALA A 168 -8.87 -14.25 7.38
CA ALA A 168 -9.29 -14.73 8.68
C ALA A 168 -8.21 -14.54 9.75
N LEU A 169 -6.95 -14.85 9.41
CA LEU A 169 -5.79 -14.62 10.29
C LEU A 169 -5.64 -13.12 10.65
N MET A 170 -5.69 -12.24 9.65
CA MET A 170 -5.60 -10.79 9.86
C MET A 170 -6.74 -10.26 10.73
N THR A 171 -7.96 -10.78 10.55
CA THR A 171 -9.11 -10.44 11.40
C THR A 171 -8.90 -10.90 12.84
N GLY A 172 -8.35 -12.10 13.04
CA GLY A 172 -7.97 -12.60 14.38
C GLY A 172 -6.94 -11.71 15.07
N LEU A 173 -5.91 -11.26 14.34
CA LEU A 173 -4.93 -10.30 14.85
C LEU A 173 -5.58 -8.95 15.20
N ALA A 174 -6.53 -8.46 14.40
CA ALA A 174 -7.24 -7.22 14.68
C ALA A 174 -8.02 -7.28 16.02
N VAL A 175 -8.60 -8.43 16.37
CA VAL A 175 -9.28 -8.63 17.66
C VAL A 175 -8.33 -8.55 18.85
N SER A 176 -7.02 -8.81 18.64
CA SER A 176 -6.01 -8.73 19.69
C SER A 176 -5.52 -7.30 20.00
N VAL A 177 -5.77 -6.33 19.09
CA VAL A 177 -5.31 -4.94 19.20
C VAL A 177 -5.69 -4.25 20.52
N PRO A 178 -6.90 -4.40 21.07
CA PRO A 178 -7.28 -3.74 22.33
C PRO A 178 -6.50 -4.20 23.56
N TYR A 179 -5.88 -5.38 23.50
CA TYR A 179 -5.08 -5.95 24.58
C TYR A 179 -3.61 -5.54 24.52
N ILE A 180 -3.20 -4.87 23.44
CA ILE A 180 -1.84 -4.41 23.20
C ILE A 180 -1.71 -2.96 23.66
N SER A 181 -0.56 -2.61 24.25
CA SER A 181 -0.29 -1.27 24.78
C SER A 181 -0.10 -0.19 23.71
N SER A 182 0.55 -0.52 22.58
CA SER A 182 0.61 0.34 21.38
C SER A 182 0.69 -0.52 20.12
N ALA A 183 -0.33 -0.41 19.27
CA ALA A 183 -0.38 -1.12 18.01
C ALA A 183 0.64 -0.55 17.01
N VAL A 184 0.77 0.77 16.96
CA VAL A 184 1.72 1.45 16.06
C VAL A 184 3.15 1.03 16.36
N ARG A 185 3.54 0.93 17.65
CA ARG A 185 4.88 0.47 18.03
C ARG A 185 5.15 -0.96 17.56
N LEU A 186 4.19 -1.87 17.74
CA LEU A 186 4.35 -3.25 17.28
C LEU A 186 4.51 -3.32 15.76
N ILE A 187 3.67 -2.60 15.01
CA ILE A 187 3.73 -2.59 13.54
C ILE A 187 5.09 -2.05 13.08
N MET A 188 5.60 -0.99 13.69
CA MET A 188 6.94 -0.46 13.37
C MET A 188 8.03 -1.49 13.61
N VAL A 189 8.03 -2.18 14.75
CA VAL A 189 9.04 -3.20 15.08
C VAL A 189 9.01 -4.37 14.08
N VAL A 190 7.82 -4.90 13.79
CA VAL A 190 7.65 -6.01 12.83
C VAL A 190 8.06 -5.59 11.43
N HIS A 191 7.66 -4.39 11.00
CA HIS A 191 8.00 -3.87 9.69
C HIS A 191 9.51 -3.67 9.53
N SER A 192 10.17 -2.99 10.47
CA SER A 192 11.61 -2.70 10.41
C SER A 192 12.47 -3.96 10.53
N SER A 193 12.07 -4.93 11.37
CA SER A 193 12.79 -6.21 11.49
C SER A 193 12.70 -7.06 10.23
N THR A 194 11.60 -6.96 9.49
CA THR A 194 11.43 -7.67 8.22
C THR A 194 12.16 -6.97 7.09
N SER A 195 12.00 -5.66 6.90
CA SER A 195 12.56 -4.93 5.77
C SER A 195 14.07 -4.71 5.86
N GLY A 196 14.63 -4.58 7.07
CA GLY A 196 16.06 -4.35 7.29
C GLY A 196 16.97 -5.38 6.62
N PRO A 197 16.78 -6.69 6.86
CA PRO A 197 17.55 -7.74 6.21
C PRO A 197 17.44 -7.75 4.68
N PHE A 198 16.25 -7.53 4.11
CA PHE A 198 16.06 -7.48 2.65
C PHE A 198 16.83 -6.32 2.01
N ILE A 199 16.79 -5.14 2.63
CA ILE A 199 17.56 -3.97 2.19
C ILE A 199 19.05 -4.27 2.31
N GLY A 200 19.50 -4.89 3.41
CA GLY A 200 20.88 -5.30 3.61
C GLY A 200 21.37 -6.27 2.53
N LEU A 201 20.58 -7.29 2.21
CA LEU A 201 20.88 -8.25 1.13
C LEU A 201 20.94 -7.56 -0.24
N PHE A 202 20.03 -6.63 -0.51
CA PHE A 202 20.03 -5.88 -1.77
C PHE A 202 21.27 -4.99 -1.90
N ILE A 203 21.64 -4.25 -0.85
CA ILE A 203 22.86 -3.44 -0.83
C ILE A 203 24.09 -4.33 -0.97
N LEU A 204 24.14 -5.47 -0.29
CA LEU A 204 25.24 -6.43 -0.40
C LEU A 204 25.39 -6.95 -1.84
N ALA A 205 24.29 -7.30 -2.50
CA ALA A 205 24.28 -7.77 -3.88
C ALA A 205 24.78 -6.71 -4.87
N LEU A 206 24.45 -5.43 -4.65
CA LEU A 206 24.92 -4.32 -5.48
C LEU A 206 26.38 -3.94 -5.21
N ALA A 207 26.78 -3.90 -3.93
CA ALA A 207 28.11 -3.47 -3.53
C ALA A 207 29.19 -4.54 -3.74
N PHE A 208 28.83 -5.82 -3.61
CA PHE A 208 29.73 -6.95 -3.74
C PHE A 208 29.23 -7.94 -4.80
N PRO A 209 29.55 -7.74 -6.09
CA PRO A 209 29.15 -8.65 -7.17
C PRO A 209 29.69 -10.09 -7.00
N TRP A 210 30.70 -10.27 -6.15
CA TRP A 210 31.32 -11.52 -5.69
C TRP A 210 30.40 -12.35 -4.78
N ALA A 211 29.45 -11.68 -4.11
CA ALA A 211 28.47 -12.29 -3.22
C ALA A 211 27.22 -12.77 -3.97
N ASN A 212 27.08 -12.43 -5.26
CA ASN A 212 26.06 -13.07 -6.10
C ASN A 212 26.41 -14.55 -6.23
N GLY A 213 25.42 -15.41 -6.00
CA GLY A 213 25.60 -16.86 -6.05
C GLY A 213 26.32 -17.30 -7.32
N LYS A 214 27.25 -18.25 -7.17
CA LYS A 214 28.21 -18.72 -8.17
C LYS A 214 27.59 -19.49 -9.35
N ASN A 215 26.31 -19.26 -9.66
CA ASN A 215 25.49 -20.08 -10.56
C ASN A 215 24.86 -19.26 -11.71
N SER A 216 24.98 -17.93 -11.73
CA SER A 216 24.33 -17.08 -12.76
C SER A 216 25.29 -16.53 -13.83
N GLN A 217 26.49 -17.09 -13.95
CA GLN A 217 27.41 -16.83 -15.06
C GLN A 217 27.76 -18.14 -15.77
N ALA A 218 26.80 -18.72 -16.49
CA ALA A 218 27.10 -19.55 -17.64
C ALA A 218 26.52 -18.82 -18.86
N PRO A 219 27.34 -18.15 -19.69
CA PRO A 219 26.87 -17.66 -20.97
C PRO A 219 26.52 -18.87 -21.83
N HIS A 220 25.25 -19.01 -22.21
CA HIS A 220 24.87 -19.84 -23.35
C HIS A 220 25.49 -19.20 -24.59
N VAL A 221 26.52 -19.87 -25.13
CA VAL A 221 27.10 -19.63 -26.45
C VAL A 221 26.09 -19.98 -27.53
#